data_AF-A1TTK8-F1
#
_entry.id   AF-A1TTK8-F1
#
_cell.length_a   1.000
_cell.length_b   1.000
_cell.length_c   1.000
_cell.angle_alpha   90.00
_cell.angle_beta   90.00
_cell.angle_gamma   90.00
#
_symmetry.space_group_name_H-M   'P 1'
#
loop_
_entity.id
_entity.type
_entity.pdbx_description
1 polymer ?
#
loop_
_entity_poly.entity_id
_entity_poly.type
_entity_poly.pdbx_seq_one_letter_code
_entity_poly.pdbx_strand_id
1 'polypeptide(L)'
;MKKNLIYFVAVSGVAALMAYFLFWIKSGIPNLDALIPPERCVKSAYNNENDRKRISVNCRDYAGKVQTVIVRKFDNKDDLARLKFAFKNGVVLDGFLCTQLNGLHTCFSEGGKIMVSSIADEAVVFYVLQYNEGSKKNNK
;
A
#
# COMPACT_ATOMS: atom_id res chain seq x y z
N MET A 1 -9.74 -35.30 40.47
CA MET A 1 -10.14 -34.25 39.50
C MET A 1 -9.18 -33.06 39.36
N LYS A 2 -8.09 -32.92 40.14
CA LYS A 2 -7.16 -31.77 40.01
C LYS A 2 -6.20 -31.82 38.80
N LYS A 3 -5.84 -33.01 38.31
CA LYS A 3 -4.86 -33.17 37.21
C LYS A 3 -5.37 -32.64 35.87
N ASN A 4 -6.66 -32.81 35.56
CA ASN A 4 -7.23 -32.36 34.29
C ASN A 4 -7.31 -30.83 34.18
N LEU A 5 -7.51 -30.12 35.30
CA LEU A 5 -7.60 -28.66 35.33
C LEU A 5 -6.27 -27.98 34.91
N ILE A 6 -5.14 -28.57 35.29
CA ILE A 6 -3.80 -28.06 34.96
C ILE A 6 -3.53 -28.19 33.45
N TYR A 7 -3.96 -29.30 32.83
CA TYR A 7 -3.85 -29.48 31.38
C TYR A 7 -4.68 -28.44 30.62
N PHE A 8 -5.90 -28.12 31.07
CA PHE A 8 -6.73 -27.09 30.43
C PHE A 8 -6.10 -25.69 30.49
N VAL A 9 -5.47 -25.33 31.62
CA VAL A 9 -4.79 -24.03 31.77
C VAL A 9 -3.50 -23.95 30.94
N ALA A 10 -2.75 -25.06 30.83
CA ALA A 10 -1.55 -25.11 29.99
C ALA A 10 -1.89 -25.04 28.50
N VAL A 11 -2.94 -25.75 28.05
CA VAL A 11 -3.38 -25.75 26.65
C VAL A 11 -3.96 -24.38 26.24
N SER A 12 -4.69 -23.70 27.14
CA SER A 12 -5.20 -22.35 26.84
C SER A 12 -4.10 -21.29 26.76
N GLY A 13 -3.05 -21.40 27.60
CA GLY A 13 -1.88 -20.51 27.53
C GLY A 13 -1.11 -20.64 26.22
N VAL A 14 -0.89 -21.87 25.73
CA VAL A 14 -0.23 -22.12 24.45
C VAL A 14 -1.08 -21.60 23.28
N ALA A 15 -2.40 -21.82 23.31
CA ALA A 15 -3.30 -21.30 22.29
C ALA A 15 -3.31 -19.76 22.23
N ALA A 16 -3.29 -19.09 23.39
CA ALA A 16 -3.24 -17.63 23.47
C ALA A 16 -1.92 -17.07 22.93
N LEU A 17 -0.78 -17.69 23.27
CA LEU A 17 0.54 -17.31 22.73
C LEU A 17 0.61 -17.50 21.21
N MET A 18 0.05 -18.59 20.69
CA MET A 18 0.02 -18.88 19.26
C MET A 18 -0.91 -17.92 18.51
N ALA A 19 -2.07 -17.58 19.08
CA ALA A 19 -2.96 -16.55 18.53
C ALA A 19 -2.30 -15.16 18.52
N TYR A 20 -1.59 -14.80 19.60
CA TYR A 20 -0.83 -13.56 19.66
C TYR A 20 0.29 -13.52 18.62
N PHE A 21 1.02 -14.62 18.45
CA PHE A 21 2.07 -14.74 17.44
C PHE A 21 1.52 -14.65 16.01
N LEU A 22 0.40 -15.31 15.71
CA LEU A 22 -0.28 -15.21 14.42
C LEU A 22 -0.83 -13.81 14.16
N PHE A 23 -1.38 -13.16 15.19
CA PHE A 23 -1.83 -11.77 15.10
C PHE A 23 -0.65 -10.81 14.86
N TRP A 24 0.50 -11.05 15.50
CA TRP A 24 1.72 -10.26 15.32
C TRP A 24 2.29 -10.42 13.91
N ILE A 25 2.33 -11.65 13.38
CA ILE A 25 2.72 -11.93 11.99
C ILE A 25 1.76 -11.25 11.00
N LYS A 26 0.45 -11.34 11.24
CA LYS A 26 -0.55 -10.71 10.37
C LYS A 26 -0.50 -9.18 10.43
N SER A 27 -0.26 -8.61 11.61
CA SER A 27 -0.15 -7.15 11.82
C SER A 27 1.12 -6.55 11.22
N GLY A 28 2.18 -7.35 11.06
CA GLY A 28 3.42 -6.93 10.39
C GLY A 28 3.37 -6.92 8.86
N ILE A 29 2.28 -7.42 8.24
CA ILE A 29 2.09 -7.38 6.79
C ILE A 29 1.25 -6.15 6.47
N PRO A 30 1.81 -5.12 5.80
CA PRO A 30 1.02 -3.96 5.41
C PRO A 30 -0.10 -4.42 4.47
N ASN A 31 -1.34 -4.09 4.82
CA ASN A 31 -2.49 -4.33 3.95
C ASN A 31 -2.40 -3.39 2.74
N LEU A 32 -1.76 -3.87 1.67
CA LEU A 32 -1.58 -3.12 0.42
C LEU A 32 -2.90 -2.95 -0.34
N ASP A 33 -3.90 -3.79 -0.09
CA ASP A 33 -5.21 -3.67 -0.74
C ASP A 33 -5.94 -2.40 -0.29
N ALA A 34 -5.66 -1.90 0.92
CA ALA A 34 -6.14 -0.60 1.38
C ALA A 34 -5.60 0.58 0.57
N LEU A 35 -4.57 0.37 -0.25
CA LEU A 35 -4.03 1.39 -1.16
C LEU A 35 -4.74 1.39 -2.51
N ILE A 36 -5.69 0.49 -2.77
CA ILE A 36 -6.42 0.45 -4.03
C ILE A 36 -7.67 1.34 -3.92
N PRO A 37 -7.80 2.41 -4.71
CA PRO A 37 -9.02 3.22 -4.74
C PRO A 37 -10.20 2.37 -5.27
N PRO A 38 -11.24 2.11 -4.47
CA PRO A 38 -12.19 1.03 -4.76
C PRO A 38 -13.14 1.33 -5.93
N GLU A 39 -13.37 2.60 -6.29
CA GLU A 39 -14.38 2.96 -7.29
C GLU A 39 -13.97 2.60 -8.72
N ARG A 40 -12.69 2.75 -9.05
CA ARG A 40 -12.18 2.62 -10.42
C ARG A 40 -10.91 1.81 -10.53
N CYS A 41 -10.35 1.32 -9.42
CA CYS A 41 -9.12 0.57 -9.43
C CYS A 41 -9.30 -0.80 -8.76
N VAL A 42 -8.56 -1.78 -9.27
CA VAL A 42 -8.54 -3.15 -8.77
C VAL A 42 -7.11 -3.68 -8.76
N LYS A 43 -6.84 -4.69 -7.92
CA LYS A 43 -5.55 -5.39 -7.91
C LYS A 43 -5.32 -6.03 -9.28
N SER A 44 -4.14 -5.81 -9.85
CA SER A 44 -3.75 -6.38 -11.14
C SER A 44 -3.48 -7.88 -11.02
N ALA A 45 -3.82 -8.64 -12.06
CA ALA A 45 -3.48 -10.06 -12.17
C ALA A 45 -1.96 -10.31 -12.24
N TYR A 46 -1.18 -9.31 -12.66
CA TYR A 46 0.29 -9.37 -12.71
C TYR A 46 0.96 -9.06 -11.37
N ASN A 47 0.18 -8.96 -10.29
CA ASN A 47 0.74 -8.70 -8.99
C ASN A 47 1.48 -9.93 -8.45
N ASN A 48 2.74 -9.75 -8.05
CA ASN A 48 3.49 -10.79 -7.38
C ASN A 48 3.14 -10.78 -5.89
N GLU A 49 2.41 -11.80 -5.42
CA GLU A 49 1.96 -11.89 -4.02
C GLU A 49 3.12 -12.05 -3.02
N ASN A 50 4.31 -12.43 -3.48
CA ASN A 50 5.50 -12.51 -2.64
C ASN A 50 6.10 -11.13 -2.29
N ASP A 51 5.75 -10.07 -3.04
CA ASP A 51 6.25 -8.72 -2.80
C ASP A 51 5.33 -7.96 -1.83
N ARG A 52 5.60 -8.11 -0.53
CA ARG A 52 4.78 -7.53 0.55
C ARG A 52 4.78 -6.00 0.62
N LYS A 53 5.57 -5.32 -0.21
CA LYS A 53 5.65 -3.85 -0.24
C LYS A 53 5.24 -3.25 -1.58
N ARG A 54 4.85 -4.07 -2.56
CA ARG A 54 4.50 -3.63 -3.90
C ARG A 54 3.20 -4.25 -4.34
N ILE A 55 2.31 -3.43 -4.88
CA ILE A 55 1.08 -3.87 -5.51
C ILE A 55 0.96 -3.28 -6.91
N SER A 56 0.69 -4.12 -7.91
CA SER A 56 0.27 -3.67 -9.22
C SER A 56 -1.23 -3.46 -9.22
N VAL A 57 -1.67 -2.30 -9.70
CA VAL A 57 -3.07 -1.85 -9.66
C VAL A 57 -3.50 -1.46 -11.07
N ASN A 58 -4.65 -1.96 -11.49
CA ASN A 58 -5.29 -1.57 -12.75
C ASN A 58 -6.41 -0.58 -12.43
N CYS A 59 -6.34 0.62 -13.00
CA CYS A 59 -7.37 1.64 -12.89
C CYS A 59 -8.06 1.82 -14.24
N ARG A 60 -9.39 1.91 -14.24
CA ARG A 60 -10.19 2.19 -15.45
C ARG A 60 -10.58 3.67 -15.46
N ASP A 61 -10.09 4.40 -16.45
CA ASP A 61 -10.41 5.81 -16.61
C ASP A 61 -11.88 6.04 -17.04
N TYR A 62 -12.27 7.31 -17.18
CA TYR A 62 -13.63 7.67 -17.57
C TYR A 62 -13.99 7.28 -19.01
N ALA A 63 -13.00 7.09 -19.88
CA ALA A 63 -13.18 6.60 -21.24
C ALA A 63 -13.21 5.07 -21.32
N GLY A 64 -13.01 4.36 -20.19
CA GLY A 64 -13.00 2.91 -20.11
C GLY A 64 -11.64 2.27 -20.42
N LYS A 65 -10.59 3.07 -20.68
CA LYS A 65 -9.23 2.56 -20.90
C LYS A 65 -8.63 2.12 -19.57
N VAL A 66 -8.04 0.93 -19.57
CA VAL A 66 -7.37 0.35 -18.40
C VAL A 66 -5.92 0.80 -18.39
N GLN A 67 -5.50 1.37 -17.27
CA GLN A 67 -4.17 1.88 -17.04
C GLN A 67 -3.57 1.19 -15.82
N THR A 68 -2.33 0.72 -15.95
CA THR A 68 -1.65 -0.01 -14.86
C THR A 68 -0.64 0.90 -14.17
N VAL A 69 -0.68 0.87 -12.84
CA VAL A 69 0.32 1.51 -11.99
C VAL A 69 0.94 0.50 -11.04
N ILE A 70 2.14 0.81 -10.57
CA ILE A 70 2.82 0.07 -9.51
C ILE A 70 2.86 0.97 -8.29
N VAL A 71 2.25 0.51 -7.20
CA VAL A 71 2.25 1.19 -5.91
C VAL A 71 3.24 0.47 -5.00
N ARG A 72 4.12 1.23 -4.34
CA ARG A 72 5.10 0.73 -3.37
C ARG A 72 4.90 1.43 -2.04
N LYS A 73 4.94 0.69 -0.95
CA LYS A 73 4.87 1.21 0.42
C LYS A 73 6.23 1.19 1.09
N PHE A 74 6.53 2.24 1.84
CA PHE A 74 7.80 2.43 2.54
C PHE A 74 7.57 2.59 4.04
N ASP A 75 8.24 1.75 4.82
CA ASP A 75 8.17 1.81 6.28
C ASP A 75 9.51 2.26 6.91
N ASN A 76 10.59 2.22 6.13
CA ASN A 76 11.94 2.57 6.56
C ASN A 76 12.20 4.08 6.43
N LYS A 77 12.68 4.71 7.51
CA LYS A 77 13.02 6.14 7.54
C LYS A 77 14.10 6.53 6.54
N ASP A 78 15.11 5.69 6.33
CA ASP A 78 16.21 6.00 5.41
C ASP A 78 15.73 5.99 3.96
N ASP A 79 14.85 5.05 3.60
CA ASP A 79 14.24 5.00 2.27
C ASP A 79 13.34 6.22 2.06
N LEU A 80 12.56 6.61 3.07
CA LEU A 80 11.73 7.82 3.01
C LEU A 80 12.56 9.09 2.83
N ALA A 81 13.71 9.22 3.52
CA ALA A 81 14.60 10.36 3.36
C ALA A 81 15.23 10.43 1.95
N ARG A 82 15.63 9.27 1.41
CA ARG A 82 16.14 9.16 0.04
C ARG A 82 15.09 9.55 -0.99
N LEU A 83 13.85 9.09 -0.83
CA LEU A 83 12.73 9.49 -1.68
C LEU A 83 12.49 11.00 -1.56
N LYS A 84 12.40 11.54 -0.36
CA LYS A 84 12.22 13.00 -0.17
C LYS A 84 13.27 13.81 -0.90
N PHE A 85 14.53 13.37 -0.86
CA PHE A 85 15.61 14.00 -1.63
C PHE A 85 15.43 13.85 -3.15
N ALA A 86 15.10 12.66 -3.64
CA ALA A 86 14.88 12.40 -5.07
C ALA A 86 13.70 13.21 -5.64
N PHE A 87 12.69 13.49 -4.82
CA PHE A 87 11.48 14.22 -5.19
C PHE A 87 11.52 15.72 -4.83
N LYS A 88 12.64 16.25 -4.34
CA LYS A 88 12.74 17.63 -3.82
C LYS A 88 12.34 18.74 -4.81
N ASN A 89 12.50 18.48 -6.11
CA ASN A 89 12.16 19.40 -7.21
C ASN A 89 10.93 18.89 -7.99
N GLY A 90 10.18 17.94 -7.44
CA GLY A 90 8.99 17.40 -8.08
C GLY A 90 7.83 18.39 -8.09
N VAL A 91 6.91 18.17 -9.02
CA VAL A 91 5.66 18.94 -9.12
C VAL A 91 4.67 18.41 -8.10
N VAL A 92 4.00 19.31 -7.37
CA VAL A 92 2.99 18.92 -6.38
C VAL A 92 1.67 18.57 -7.09
N LEU A 93 1.10 17.40 -6.78
CA LEU A 93 -0.22 16.95 -7.24
C LEU A 93 -1.01 16.35 -6.07
N ASP A 94 -2.01 17.08 -5.58
CA ASP A 94 -2.94 16.65 -4.51
C ASP A 94 -2.23 15.95 -3.32
N GLY A 95 -1.15 16.56 -2.82
CA GLY A 95 -0.37 16.02 -1.68
C GLY A 95 0.68 14.96 -2.05
N PHE A 96 0.90 14.69 -3.34
CA PHE A 96 2.02 13.93 -3.86
C PHE A 96 3.06 14.86 -4.50
N LEU A 97 4.33 14.44 -4.46
CA LEU A 97 5.40 15.03 -5.26
C LEU A 97 5.65 14.12 -6.46
N CYS A 98 5.57 14.66 -7.66
CA CYS A 98 5.65 13.91 -8.91
C CYS A 98 6.88 14.32 -9.72
N THR A 99 7.61 13.35 -10.23
CA THR A 99 8.76 13.54 -11.11
C THR A 99 8.97 12.31 -11.99
N GLN A 100 9.90 12.38 -12.92
CA GLN A 100 10.31 11.22 -13.71
C GLN A 100 11.56 10.58 -13.09
N LEU A 101 11.49 9.27 -12.80
CA LEU A 101 12.61 8.49 -12.28
C LEU A 101 12.85 7.30 -13.20
N ASN A 102 14.07 7.19 -13.74
CA ASN A 102 14.46 6.08 -14.63
C ASN A 102 13.47 5.83 -15.78
N GLY A 103 12.96 6.91 -16.39
CA GLY A 103 11.99 6.85 -17.49
C GLY A 103 10.54 6.59 -17.06
N LEU A 104 10.26 6.38 -15.77
CA LEU A 104 8.91 6.19 -15.25
C LEU A 104 8.36 7.49 -14.66
N HIS A 105 7.12 7.80 -15.00
CA HIS A 105 6.34 8.80 -14.27
C HIS A 105 6.11 8.27 -12.87
N THR A 106 6.47 9.06 -11.86
CA THR A 106 6.44 8.61 -10.48
C THR A 106 5.94 9.71 -9.56
N CYS A 107 5.04 9.38 -8.64
CA CYS A 107 4.55 10.27 -7.60
C CYS A 107 4.77 9.66 -6.21
N PHE A 108 5.20 10.46 -5.24
CA PHE A 108 5.47 10.06 -3.87
C PHE A 108 4.65 10.88 -2.88
N SER A 109 3.98 10.20 -1.93
CA SER A 109 3.31 10.82 -0.79
C SER A 109 4.08 10.52 0.48
N GLU A 110 4.61 11.56 1.14
CA GLU A 110 5.27 11.42 2.44
C GLU A 110 4.28 11.01 3.53
N GLY A 111 3.07 11.59 3.52
CA GLY A 111 2.01 11.27 4.48
C GLY A 111 1.47 9.86 4.32
N GLY A 112 1.25 9.41 3.08
CA GLY A 112 0.83 8.05 2.78
C GLY A 112 1.97 7.02 2.85
N LYS A 113 3.23 7.49 2.84
CA LYS A 113 4.44 6.66 2.70
C LYS A 113 4.38 5.71 1.50
N ILE A 114 3.82 6.21 0.40
CA ILE A 114 3.64 5.43 -0.83
C ILE A 114 4.27 6.14 -2.02
N MET A 115 4.75 5.34 -2.96
CA MET A 115 5.20 5.78 -4.27
C MET A 115 4.41 5.04 -5.33
N VAL A 116 3.96 5.76 -6.34
CA VAL A 116 3.18 5.25 -7.46
C VAL A 116 3.99 5.51 -8.72
N SER A 117 4.19 4.50 -9.56
CA SER A 117 4.95 4.63 -10.81
C SER A 117 4.24 3.98 -11.98
N SER A 118 4.36 4.57 -13.16
CA SER A 118 3.93 3.99 -14.43
C SER A 118 4.77 4.50 -15.59
N ILE A 119 4.71 3.79 -16.72
CA ILE A 119 5.25 4.27 -18.00
C ILE A 119 4.42 5.40 -18.59
N ALA A 120 3.15 5.53 -18.18
CA ALA A 120 2.21 6.53 -18.67
C ALA A 120 1.92 7.56 -17.58
N ASP A 121 2.11 8.84 -17.90
CA ASP A 121 1.87 9.96 -16.97
C ASP A 121 0.43 9.98 -16.45
N GLU A 122 -0.51 9.91 -17.39
CA GLU A 122 -1.95 9.82 -17.18
C GLU A 122 -2.35 8.75 -16.16
N ALA A 123 -1.64 7.61 -16.11
CA ALA A 123 -1.94 6.52 -15.19
C ALA A 123 -1.62 6.89 -13.74
N VAL A 124 -0.49 7.56 -13.53
CA VAL A 124 -0.07 8.00 -12.21
C VAL A 124 -0.97 9.13 -11.73
N VAL A 125 -1.25 10.10 -12.61
CA VAL A 125 -2.15 11.22 -12.30
C VAL A 125 -3.53 10.70 -11.92
N PHE A 126 -4.10 9.81 -12.73
CA PHE A 126 -5.42 9.24 -12.46
C PHE A 126 -5.46 8.50 -11.14
N TYR A 127 -4.47 7.65 -10.86
CA TYR A 127 -4.40 6.93 -9.58
C TYR A 127 -4.33 7.89 -8.39
N VAL A 128 -3.49 8.93 -8.44
CA VAL A 128 -3.33 9.90 -7.35
C VAL A 128 -4.66 10.59 -7.04
N LEU A 129 -5.37 11.05 -8.07
CA LEU A 129 -6.68 11.69 -7.90
C LEU A 129 -7.69 10.73 -7.25
N GLN A 130 -7.78 9.49 -7.74
CA GLN A 130 -8.68 8.48 -7.18
C GLN A 130 -8.32 8.10 -5.74
N TYR A 131 -7.03 8.01 -5.42
CA TYR A 131 -6.54 7.69 -4.07
C TYR A 131 -6.94 8.75 -3.05
N ASN A 132 -6.84 10.02 -3.42
CA ASN A 132 -7.21 11.12 -2.54
C ASN A 132 -8.73 11.33 -2.46
N GLU A 133 -9.48 11.08 -3.53
CA GLU A 133 -10.95 11.05 -3.49
C GLU A 133 -11.45 9.99 -2.48
N GLY A 134 -10.88 8.78 -2.53
CA GLY A 134 -11.18 7.73 -1.55
C GLY A 134 -10.83 8.14 -0.11
N SER A 135 -9.67 8.78 0.08
CA SER A 135 -9.23 9.27 1.39
C SER A 135 -10.13 10.38 1.95
N LYS A 136 -10.63 11.29 1.09
CA LYS A 136 -11.57 12.36 1.47
C LYS A 136 -12.93 11.81 1.89
N LYS A 137 -13.39 10.70 1.30
CA LYS A 137 -14.66 10.02 1.67
C LYS A 137 -14.58 9.32 3.02
N ASN A 138 -13.42 8.77 3.38
CA ASN A 138 -13.24 8.04 4.65
C ASN A 138 -13.06 8.95 5.89
N ASN A 139 -12.81 10.26 5.68
CA ASN A 139 -12.60 11.25 6.74
C ASN A 139 -13.83 12.16 6.98
N LYS A 140 -14.98 11.85 6.36
CA LYS A 140 -16.27 12.51 6.59
C LYS A 140 -17.19 11.58 7.40
#